data_AF-A0A382DB67-F1
#
_entry.id   AF-A0A382DB67-F1
#
_cell.length_a   1.000
_cell.length_b   1.000
_cell.length_c   1.000
_cell.angle_alpha   90.00
_cell.angle_beta   90.00
_cell.angle_gamma   90.00
#
_symmetry.space_group_name_H-M   'P 1'
#
loop_
_entity.id
_entity.type
_entity.pdbx_description
1 polymer ?
#
loop_
_entity_poly.entity_id
_entity_poly.type
_entity_poly.pdbx_seq_one_letter_code
_entity_poly.pdbx_strand_id
1 'polypeptide(L)'
;RYPVNVRYARELRDDITSLRQVLIPTPTGAQIPINQVAQINLSKGPPSIKSENARRTAWVYVDLTDTDVGTYVDVARQIVEERVSLPPGYSMVWSGQYEYMVRAQQRLQIVVPFTLIIILVLLYLNFRRVTESMIVMLSLPFALIGGIWLMYWLDYDFSVAVGVGFIALAGVAAETGVLMLVYLEQACKRWQEEGKLNTPRDLMSAIVEGAAERVRPIMMTVTSTVAGLLPIMWGVGTGSDVMQRIAAPMVGGMASAIILTLVVIPVVYFMLKSGALVTDD
;
A
#
# COMPACT_ATOMS: atom_id res chain seq x y z
N ARG A 1 -32.79 0.86 -38.20
CA ARG A 1 -33.13 2.25 -38.57
C ARG A 1 -31.90 2.84 -39.25
N TYR A 2 -32.03 3.39 -40.46
CA TYR A 2 -30.92 4.02 -41.19
C TYR A 2 -31.08 5.55 -41.16
N PRO A 3 -30.02 6.32 -40.91
CA PRO A 3 -30.08 7.77 -41.02
C PRO A 3 -30.20 8.19 -42.49
N VAL A 4 -31.06 9.17 -42.78
CA VAL A 4 -31.17 9.81 -44.10
C VAL A 4 -30.69 11.26 -43.94
N ASN A 5 -29.71 11.68 -44.74
CA ASN A 5 -29.16 13.04 -44.73
C ASN A 5 -29.21 13.67 -46.14
N VAL A 6 -29.33 14.99 -46.20
CA VAL A 6 -29.26 15.78 -47.44
C VAL A 6 -28.01 16.64 -47.37
N ARG A 7 -27.20 16.62 -48.43
CA ARG A 7 -25.94 17.36 -48.51
C ARG A 7 -25.59 17.65 -49.96
N TYR A 8 -25.03 18.83 -50.24
CA TYR A 8 -24.50 19.15 -51.57
C TYR A 8 -23.36 18.19 -51.95
N ALA A 9 -23.20 18.02 -53.28
CA ALA A 9 -22.12 17.24 -53.88
C ALA A 9 -20.74 17.69 -53.36
N ARG A 10 -19.81 16.74 -53.30
CA ARG A 10 -18.51 16.94 -52.67
C ARG A 10 -17.69 18.06 -53.33
N GLU A 11 -17.72 18.12 -54.66
CA GLU A 11 -17.01 19.08 -55.51
C GLU A 11 -17.31 20.55 -55.14
N LEU A 12 -18.52 20.83 -54.65
CA LEU A 12 -18.93 22.18 -54.26
C LEU A 12 -18.41 22.60 -52.87
N ARG A 13 -17.71 21.71 -52.15
CA ARG A 13 -17.39 21.89 -50.72
C ARG A 13 -15.99 21.43 -50.32
N ASP A 14 -15.18 20.96 -51.27
CA ASP A 14 -13.86 20.39 -50.98
C ASP A 14 -12.82 21.46 -50.64
N ASP A 15 -12.97 22.68 -51.18
CA ASP A 15 -12.10 23.80 -50.91
C ASP A 15 -12.87 25.10 -50.63
N ILE A 16 -12.19 26.07 -50.03
CA ILE A 16 -12.78 27.35 -49.60
C ILE A 16 -13.29 28.16 -50.80
N THR A 17 -12.63 28.08 -51.94
CA THR A 17 -13.00 28.85 -53.15
C THR A 17 -14.30 28.31 -53.72
N SER A 18 -14.40 26.99 -53.86
CA SER A 18 -15.64 26.32 -54.30
C SER A 18 -16.78 26.58 -53.32
N LEU A 19 -16.51 26.49 -52.01
CA LEU A 19 -17.51 26.76 -50.98
C LEU A 19 -18.08 28.19 -51.09
N ARG A 20 -17.24 29.19 -51.41
CA ARG A 20 -17.64 30.59 -51.59
C ARG A 20 -18.58 30.82 -52.79
N GLN A 21 -18.54 29.94 -53.79
CA GLN A 21 -19.33 30.07 -55.02
C GLN A 21 -20.63 29.24 -54.99
N VAL A 22 -20.87 28.47 -53.93
CA VAL A 22 -22.10 27.67 -53.79
C VAL A 22 -23.32 28.58 -53.81
N LEU A 23 -24.25 28.27 -54.72
CA LEU A 23 -25.49 29.01 -54.90
C LEU A 23 -26.51 28.60 -53.85
N ILE A 24 -27.04 29.61 -53.15
CA ILE A 24 -28.13 29.46 -52.19
C ILE A 24 -29.40 30.14 -52.73
N PRO A 25 -30.58 29.50 -52.61
CA PRO A 25 -31.84 30.10 -53.00
C PRO A 25 -32.27 31.16 -51.97
N THR A 26 -32.63 32.33 -52.46
CA THR A 26 -33.28 33.39 -51.65
C THR A 26 -34.77 33.11 -51.49
N PRO A 27 -35.44 33.69 -50.47
CA PRO A 27 -36.90 33.58 -50.33
C PRO A 27 -37.69 34.05 -51.55
N THR A 28 -37.10 34.92 -52.38
CA THR A 28 -37.68 35.43 -53.63
C THR A 28 -37.39 34.53 -54.85
N GLY A 29 -36.72 33.39 -54.66
CA GLY A 29 -36.41 32.41 -55.70
C GLY A 29 -35.12 32.69 -56.50
N ALA A 30 -34.47 33.84 -56.30
CA ALA A 30 -33.18 34.14 -56.92
C ALA A 30 -32.06 33.29 -56.30
N GLN A 31 -31.09 32.86 -57.10
CA GLN A 31 -29.91 32.14 -56.61
C GLN A 31 -28.72 33.08 -56.50
N ILE A 32 -28.12 33.16 -55.31
CA ILE A 32 -26.94 33.99 -55.04
C ILE A 32 -25.81 33.14 -54.46
N PRO A 33 -24.54 33.40 -54.79
CA PRO A 33 -23.42 32.71 -54.18
C PRO A 33 -23.27 33.09 -52.70
N ILE A 34 -22.82 32.15 -51.86
CA ILE A 34 -22.72 32.34 -50.41
C ILE A 34 -21.79 33.49 -50.01
N ASN A 35 -20.80 33.84 -50.85
CA ASN A 35 -19.89 34.95 -50.60
C ASN A 35 -20.57 36.34 -50.61
N GLN A 36 -21.78 36.47 -51.17
CA GLN A 36 -22.56 37.71 -51.14
C GLN A 36 -23.26 37.93 -49.79
N VAL A 37 -23.40 36.87 -48.97
CA VAL A 37 -24.12 36.93 -47.68
C VAL A 37 -23.24 36.61 -46.48
N ALA A 38 -22.07 35.98 -46.67
CA ALA A 38 -21.18 35.59 -45.57
C ALA A 38 -19.70 35.65 -45.98
N GLN A 39 -18.86 36.07 -45.03
CA GLN A 39 -17.41 36.03 -45.17
C GLN A 39 -16.84 34.73 -44.58
N ILE A 40 -16.18 33.93 -45.41
CA ILE A 40 -15.58 32.65 -45.00
C ILE A 40 -14.08 32.82 -44.79
N ASN A 41 -13.63 32.73 -43.54
CA ASN A 41 -12.23 32.85 -43.14
C ASN A 41 -11.77 31.59 -42.39
N LEU A 42 -10.51 31.21 -42.58
CA LEU A 42 -9.90 30.12 -41.81
C LEU A 42 -9.37 30.67 -40.49
N SER A 43 -9.88 30.17 -39.37
CA SER A 43 -9.40 30.52 -38.03
C SER A 43 -8.91 29.28 -37.29
N LYS A 44 -7.80 29.40 -36.57
CA LYS A 44 -7.37 28.35 -35.62
C LYS A 44 -8.26 28.42 -34.38
N GLY A 45 -8.85 27.30 -34.00
CA GLY A 45 -9.63 27.14 -32.78
C GLY A 45 -9.21 25.90 -32.00
N PRO A 46 -9.63 25.77 -30.73
CA PRO A 46 -9.36 24.57 -29.97
C PRO A 46 -10.08 23.37 -30.62
N PRO A 47 -9.38 22.24 -30.87
CA PRO A 47 -10.01 21.05 -31.44
C PRO A 47 -10.99 20.39 -30.46
N SER A 48 -10.79 20.61 -29.15
CA SER A 48 -11.72 20.18 -28.12
C SER A 48 -11.69 21.13 -26.91
N ILE A 49 -12.85 21.22 -26.27
CA ILE A 49 -13.02 21.94 -25.01
C ILE A 49 -13.24 20.94 -23.88
N LYS A 50 -12.15 20.57 -23.20
CA LYS A 50 -12.14 19.80 -21.95
C LYS A 50 -12.43 20.68 -20.74
N SER A 51 -13.28 20.19 -19.86
CA SER A 51 -13.63 20.81 -18.59
C SER A 51 -13.83 19.74 -17.53
N GLU A 52 -13.45 20.06 -16.30
CA GLU A 52 -13.59 19.20 -15.13
C GLU A 52 -14.06 20.07 -13.97
N ASN A 53 -15.10 19.63 -13.25
CA ASN A 53 -15.72 20.41 -12.17
C ASN A 53 -16.06 21.86 -12.58
N ALA A 54 -16.64 22.02 -13.77
CA ALA A 54 -16.99 23.32 -14.38
C ALA A 54 -15.80 24.30 -14.60
N ARG A 55 -14.56 23.82 -14.52
CA ARG A 55 -13.34 24.57 -14.87
C ARG A 55 -12.75 24.05 -16.16
N ARG A 56 -12.22 24.95 -17.00
CA ARG A 56 -11.48 24.57 -18.22
C ARG A 56 -10.17 23.89 -17.80
N THR A 57 -9.88 22.73 -18.36
CA THR A 57 -8.65 21.99 -18.04
C THR A 57 -7.86 21.66 -19.31
N ALA A 58 -6.55 21.53 -19.11
CA ALA A 58 -5.64 20.93 -20.06
C ALA A 58 -4.93 19.79 -19.33
N TRP A 59 -4.83 18.63 -19.98
CA TRP A 59 -4.13 17.48 -19.44
C TRP A 59 -2.79 17.36 -20.12
N VAL A 60 -1.73 17.21 -19.31
CA VAL A 60 -0.39 16.88 -19.79
C VAL A 60 -0.17 15.41 -19.42
N TYR A 61 -0.02 14.58 -20.43
CA TYR A 61 0.26 13.17 -20.24
C TYR A 61 1.77 12.97 -20.18
N VAL A 62 2.20 12.24 -19.16
CA VAL A 62 3.59 11.83 -18.98
C VAL A 62 3.58 10.31 -18.94
N ASP A 63 4.45 9.71 -19.75
CA ASP A 63 4.69 8.27 -19.73
C ASP A 63 6.01 8.01 -19.00
N LEU A 64 6.01 7.04 -18.09
CA LEU A 64 7.14 6.71 -17.24
C LEU A 64 7.63 5.31 -17.61
N THR A 65 8.94 5.19 -17.87
CA THR A 65 9.56 3.91 -18.25
C THR A 65 10.42 3.34 -17.13
N ASP A 66 11.28 4.16 -16.53
CA ASP A 66 12.36 3.69 -15.65
C ASP A 66 12.26 4.19 -14.19
N THR A 67 11.17 4.90 -13.82
CA THR A 67 11.05 5.54 -12.50
C THR A 67 9.66 5.36 -11.93
N ASP A 68 9.58 5.16 -10.62
CA ASP A 68 8.32 5.05 -9.91
C ASP A 68 7.53 6.39 -9.93
N VAL A 69 6.21 6.27 -9.85
CA VAL A 69 5.29 7.42 -9.95
C VAL A 69 5.50 8.42 -8.81
N GLY A 70 5.86 7.95 -7.60
CA GLY A 70 6.04 8.81 -6.43
C GLY A 70 7.26 9.69 -6.55
N THR A 71 8.42 9.08 -6.75
CA THR A 71 9.70 9.77 -6.91
C THR A 71 9.65 10.74 -8.10
N TYR A 72 9.06 10.32 -9.22
CA TYR A 72 8.92 11.20 -10.38
C TYR A 72 8.10 12.45 -10.05
N VAL A 73 6.92 12.30 -9.44
CA VAL A 73 6.04 13.44 -9.14
C VAL A 73 6.66 14.35 -8.09
N ASP A 74 7.36 13.82 -7.10
CA ASP A 74 7.99 14.63 -6.06
C ASP A 74 9.13 15.50 -6.65
N VAL A 75 9.97 14.93 -7.52
CA VAL A 75 11.02 15.68 -8.24
C VAL A 75 10.42 16.66 -9.24
N ALA A 76 9.45 16.22 -10.04
CA ALA A 76 8.83 17.05 -11.07
C ALA A 76 8.05 18.22 -10.47
N ARG A 77 7.37 18.01 -9.32
CA ARG A 77 6.69 19.09 -8.58
C ARG A 77 7.68 20.19 -8.21
N GLN A 78 8.81 19.83 -7.61
CA GLN A 78 9.82 20.80 -7.19
C GLN A 78 10.35 21.60 -8.39
N ILE A 79 10.70 20.93 -9.48
CA ILE A 79 11.22 21.60 -10.69
C ILE A 79 10.17 22.53 -11.31
N VAL A 80 8.91 22.10 -11.38
CA VAL A 80 7.84 22.90 -11.97
C VAL A 80 7.51 24.11 -11.11
N GLU A 81 7.47 23.97 -9.79
CA GLU A 81 7.27 25.09 -8.87
C GLU A 81 8.42 26.12 -8.95
N GLU A 82 9.66 25.67 -9.15
CA GLU A 82 10.82 26.56 -9.31
C GLU A 82 10.88 27.26 -10.68
N ARG A 83 10.51 26.56 -11.76
CA ARG A 83 10.73 27.04 -13.14
C ARG A 83 9.50 27.58 -13.84
N VAL A 84 8.30 27.31 -13.35
CA VAL A 84 7.04 27.67 -14.02
C VAL A 84 6.21 28.58 -13.12
N SER A 85 6.19 29.87 -13.43
CA SER A 85 5.26 30.81 -12.81
C SER A 85 3.87 30.70 -13.44
N LEU A 86 2.89 30.23 -12.68
CA LEU A 86 1.50 30.19 -13.12
C LEU A 86 0.83 31.57 -12.98
N PRO A 87 0.09 32.06 -13.99
CA PRO A 87 -0.72 33.27 -13.85
C PRO A 87 -1.81 33.10 -12.76
N PRO A 88 -2.28 34.20 -12.15
CA PRO A 88 -3.37 34.15 -11.19
C PRO A 88 -4.61 33.43 -11.75
N GLY A 89 -5.22 32.56 -10.94
CA GLY A 89 -6.41 31.79 -11.32
C GLY A 89 -6.12 30.42 -11.96
N TYR A 90 -4.86 30.09 -12.23
CA TYR A 90 -4.45 28.75 -12.66
C TYR A 90 -4.02 27.90 -11.47
N SER A 91 -4.37 26.62 -11.49
CA SER A 91 -3.93 25.63 -10.51
C SER A 91 -3.42 24.39 -11.23
N MET A 92 -2.33 23.83 -10.75
CA MET A 92 -1.81 22.55 -11.22
C MET A 92 -2.16 21.46 -10.22
N VAL A 93 -2.66 20.33 -10.72
CA VAL A 93 -2.97 19.16 -9.91
C VAL A 93 -2.34 17.95 -10.58
N TRP A 94 -1.58 17.18 -9.79
CA TRP A 94 -1.05 15.89 -10.21
C TRP A 94 -2.15 14.84 -10.05
N SER A 95 -2.62 14.28 -11.17
CA SER A 95 -3.69 13.27 -11.18
C SER A 95 -3.20 11.95 -11.81
N GLY A 96 -4.10 11.00 -12.03
CA GLY A 96 -3.79 9.65 -12.48
C GLY A 96 -3.46 8.72 -11.31
N GLN A 97 -2.49 7.82 -11.50
CA GLN A 97 -2.13 6.82 -10.49
C GLN A 97 -1.58 7.44 -9.19
N TYR A 98 -0.91 8.58 -9.28
CA TYR A 98 -0.38 9.30 -8.11
C TYR A 98 -1.49 9.70 -7.12
N GLU A 99 -2.64 10.16 -7.62
CA GLU A 99 -3.77 10.54 -6.76
C GLU A 99 -4.32 9.34 -5.98
N TYR A 100 -4.40 8.17 -6.62
CA TYR A 100 -4.80 6.94 -5.94
C TYR A 100 -3.76 6.49 -4.91
N MET A 101 -2.46 6.64 -5.22
CA MET A 101 -1.37 6.34 -4.29
C MET A 101 -1.42 7.23 -3.05
N VAL A 102 -1.57 8.55 -3.22
CA VAL A 102 -1.69 9.51 -2.09
C VAL A 102 -2.91 9.18 -1.22
N ARG A 103 -4.07 8.92 -1.85
CA ARG A 103 -5.28 8.51 -1.11
C ARG A 103 -5.06 7.20 -0.33
N ALA A 104 -4.36 6.24 -0.92
CA ALA A 104 -4.06 4.98 -0.25
C ALA A 104 -3.07 5.16 0.91
N GLN A 105 -2.04 5.99 0.75
CA GLN A 105 -1.10 6.35 1.80
C GLN A 105 -1.81 7.01 2.99
N GLN A 106 -2.69 7.98 2.74
CA GLN A 106 -3.50 8.62 3.78
C GLN A 106 -4.37 7.60 4.53
N ARG A 107 -4.96 6.64 3.82
CA ARG A 107 -5.71 5.55 4.45
C ARG A 107 -4.81 4.65 5.28
N LEU A 108 -3.63 4.24 4.78
CA LEU A 108 -2.68 3.41 5.51
C LEU A 108 -2.17 4.10 6.79
N GLN A 109 -1.96 5.41 6.76
CA GLN A 109 -1.59 6.20 7.94
C GLN A 109 -2.65 6.14 9.05
N ILE A 110 -3.92 5.88 8.73
CA ILE A 110 -5.00 5.71 9.70
C ILE A 110 -5.17 4.23 10.06
N VAL A 111 -5.12 3.34 9.07
CA VAL A 111 -5.36 1.91 9.25
C VAL A 111 -4.26 1.26 10.09
N VAL A 112 -2.98 1.56 9.85
CA VAL A 112 -1.85 0.97 10.60
C VAL A 112 -1.91 1.25 12.11
N PRO A 113 -2.07 2.50 12.60
CA PRO A 113 -2.20 2.72 14.03
C PRO A 113 -3.48 2.11 14.59
N PHE A 114 -4.59 2.13 13.83
CA PHE A 114 -5.84 1.51 14.27
C PHE A 114 -5.72 0.00 14.44
N THR A 115 -5.03 -0.71 13.52
CA THR A 115 -4.79 -2.15 13.64
C THR A 115 -3.86 -2.46 14.81
N LEU A 116 -2.80 -1.68 15.03
CA LEU A 116 -1.90 -1.85 16.18
C LEU A 116 -2.65 -1.64 17.51
N ILE A 117 -3.55 -0.65 17.59
CA ILE A 117 -4.40 -0.45 18.77
C ILE A 117 -5.32 -1.66 18.98
N ILE A 118 -5.96 -2.18 17.94
CA ILE A 118 -6.81 -3.36 18.06
C ILE A 118 -5.99 -4.57 18.54
N ILE A 119 -4.81 -4.81 17.96
CA ILE A 119 -3.91 -5.89 18.41
C ILE A 119 -3.57 -5.69 19.89
N LEU A 120 -3.16 -4.49 20.29
CA LEU A 120 -2.85 -4.17 21.69
C LEU A 120 -4.04 -4.43 22.62
N VAL A 121 -5.25 -4.02 22.23
CA VAL A 121 -6.48 -4.25 23.02
C VAL A 121 -6.78 -5.74 23.14
N LEU A 122 -6.66 -6.51 22.05
CA LEU A 122 -6.88 -7.94 22.08
C LEU A 122 -5.85 -8.67 22.95
N LEU A 123 -4.58 -8.27 22.88
CA LEU A 123 -3.52 -8.78 23.75
C LEU A 123 -3.80 -8.45 25.21
N TYR A 124 -4.19 -7.20 25.49
CA TYR A 124 -4.56 -6.77 26.84
C TYR A 124 -5.75 -7.55 27.38
N LEU A 125 -6.78 -7.80 26.57
CA LEU A 125 -7.94 -8.60 26.98
C LEU A 125 -7.57 -10.07 27.24
N ASN A 126 -6.59 -10.61 26.50
CA ASN A 126 -6.12 -11.98 26.66
C ASN A 126 -5.32 -12.16 27.97
N PHE A 127 -4.31 -11.33 28.20
CA PHE A 127 -3.41 -11.46 29.35
C PHE A 127 -3.86 -10.67 30.59
N ARG A 128 -4.72 -9.67 30.42
CA ARG A 128 -5.14 -8.69 31.45
C ARG A 128 -3.98 -7.97 32.14
N ARG A 129 -2.81 -7.94 31.50
CA ARG A 129 -1.60 -7.28 31.99
C ARG A 129 -0.92 -6.53 30.85
N VAL A 130 -0.57 -5.28 31.13
CA VAL A 130 0.03 -4.37 30.15
C VAL A 130 1.45 -4.82 29.79
N THR A 131 2.22 -5.29 30.76
CA THR A 131 3.61 -5.73 30.58
C THR A 131 3.71 -6.86 29.55
N GLU A 132 2.95 -7.93 29.74
CA GLU A 132 2.87 -9.08 28.85
C GLU A 132 2.45 -8.69 27.43
N SER A 133 1.45 -7.80 27.32
CA SER A 133 1.00 -7.27 26.03
C SER A 133 2.08 -6.46 25.32
N MET A 134 2.86 -5.66 26.06
CA MET A 134 3.97 -4.88 25.52
C MET A 134 5.14 -5.77 25.06
N ILE A 135 5.42 -6.90 25.73
CA ILE A 135 6.45 -7.86 25.30
C ILE A 135 6.10 -8.40 23.91
N VAL A 136 4.84 -8.79 23.71
CA VAL A 136 4.37 -9.25 22.39
C VAL A 136 4.40 -8.11 21.38
N MET A 137 3.97 -6.90 21.76
CA MET A 137 4.02 -5.74 20.85
C MET A 137 5.45 -5.40 20.40
N LEU A 138 6.45 -5.65 21.24
CA LEU A 138 7.85 -5.45 20.90
C LEU A 138 8.33 -6.43 19.81
N SER A 139 7.68 -7.59 19.63
CA SER A 139 8.03 -8.53 18.55
C SER A 139 7.60 -8.06 17.16
N LEU A 140 6.62 -7.15 17.06
CA LEU A 140 6.10 -6.68 15.77
C LEU A 140 7.14 -5.93 14.92
N PRO A 141 7.83 -4.89 15.44
CA PRO A 141 8.89 -4.21 14.68
C PRO A 141 9.95 -5.17 14.15
N PHE A 142 10.26 -6.21 14.92
CA PHE A 142 11.22 -7.22 14.56
C PHE A 142 10.76 -8.10 13.39
N ALA A 143 9.49 -8.50 13.36
CA ALA A 143 8.91 -9.19 12.20
C ALA A 143 8.91 -8.30 10.95
N LEU A 144 8.62 -6.99 11.09
CA LEU A 144 8.63 -6.06 9.97
C LEU A 144 10.00 -5.98 9.30
N ILE A 145 11.09 -6.02 10.07
CA ILE A 145 12.46 -5.97 9.54
C ILE A 145 12.69 -7.11 8.54
N GLY A 146 12.31 -8.35 8.85
CA GLY A 146 12.48 -9.47 7.92
C GLY A 146 11.67 -9.33 6.63
N GLY A 147 10.45 -8.78 6.73
CA GLY A 147 9.63 -8.50 5.56
C GLY A 147 10.25 -7.43 4.65
N ILE A 148 10.78 -6.35 5.24
CA ILE A 148 11.48 -5.28 4.50
C ILE A 148 12.74 -5.83 3.83
N TRP A 149 13.52 -6.67 4.52
CA TRP A 149 14.72 -7.27 3.95
C TRP A 149 14.41 -8.16 2.74
N LEU A 150 13.37 -8.98 2.82
CA LEU A 150 13.00 -9.84 1.69
C LEU A 150 12.49 -9.00 0.51
N MET A 151 11.71 -7.96 0.78
CA MET A 151 11.28 -7.03 -0.27
C MET A 151 12.45 -6.33 -0.95
N TYR A 152 13.45 -5.89 -0.19
CA TYR A 152 14.65 -5.28 -0.73
C TYR A 152 15.43 -6.25 -1.62
N TRP A 153 15.52 -7.52 -1.22
CA TRP A 153 16.21 -8.54 -2.01
C TRP A 153 15.45 -8.93 -3.29
N LEU A 154 14.12 -8.84 -3.28
CA LEU A 154 13.25 -9.10 -4.43
C LEU A 154 12.99 -7.86 -5.30
N ASP A 155 13.56 -6.71 -4.94
CA ASP A 155 13.37 -5.42 -5.63
C ASP A 155 11.89 -5.03 -5.80
N TYR A 156 11.11 -5.21 -4.73
CA TYR A 156 9.68 -4.85 -4.72
C TYR A 156 9.45 -3.46 -4.12
N ASP A 157 8.74 -2.61 -4.86
CA ASP A 157 8.31 -1.30 -4.38
C ASP A 157 7.29 -1.37 -3.24
N PHE A 158 7.33 -0.36 -2.38
CA PHE A 158 6.26 -0.13 -1.41
C PHE A 158 4.95 0.19 -2.13
N SER A 159 3.95 -0.65 -1.91
CA SER A 159 2.62 -0.53 -2.52
C SER A 159 1.54 -0.85 -1.50
N VAL A 160 0.28 -0.59 -1.87
CA VAL A 160 -0.87 -0.93 -1.02
C VAL A 160 -0.93 -2.44 -0.73
N ALA A 161 -0.60 -3.26 -1.73
CA ALA A 161 -0.51 -4.71 -1.61
C ALA A 161 0.49 -5.15 -0.54
N VAL A 162 1.69 -4.57 -0.57
CA VAL A 162 2.73 -4.76 0.45
C VAL A 162 2.22 -4.35 1.84
N GLY A 163 1.55 -3.19 1.94
CA GLY A 163 0.99 -2.71 3.21
C GLY A 163 0.01 -3.69 3.83
N VAL A 164 -0.85 -4.32 3.02
CA VAL A 164 -1.75 -5.40 3.48
C VAL A 164 -0.95 -6.61 3.95
N GLY A 165 0.11 -6.99 3.24
CA GLY A 165 1.03 -8.07 3.65
C GLY A 165 1.66 -7.82 5.02
N PHE A 166 2.12 -6.60 5.31
CA PHE A 166 2.67 -6.24 6.62
C PHE A 166 1.62 -6.24 7.74
N ILE A 167 0.38 -5.84 7.46
CA ILE A 167 -0.72 -5.93 8.42
C ILE A 167 -1.02 -7.40 8.75
N ALA A 168 -1.06 -8.27 7.74
CA ALA A 168 -1.25 -9.70 7.94
C ALA A 168 -0.08 -10.31 8.75
N LEU A 169 1.17 -9.94 8.41
CA LEU A 169 2.36 -10.33 9.15
C LEU A 169 2.28 -9.92 10.62
N ALA A 170 1.85 -8.70 10.92
CA ALA A 170 1.71 -8.22 12.30
C ALA A 170 0.75 -9.10 13.12
N GLY A 171 -0.35 -9.57 12.52
CA GLY A 171 -1.28 -10.49 13.16
C GLY A 171 -0.65 -11.86 13.47
N VAL A 172 0.02 -12.46 12.49
CA VAL A 172 0.67 -13.78 12.66
C VAL A 172 1.88 -13.71 13.61
N ALA A 173 2.62 -12.61 13.58
CA ALA A 173 3.69 -12.34 14.53
C ALA A 173 3.16 -12.16 15.97
N ALA A 174 2.02 -11.47 16.14
CA ALA A 174 1.36 -11.38 17.43
C ALA A 174 0.88 -12.75 17.93
N GLU A 175 0.29 -13.59 17.05
CA GLU A 175 -0.14 -14.96 17.39
C GLU A 175 1.02 -15.81 17.92
N THR A 176 2.15 -15.83 17.21
CA THR A 176 3.34 -16.59 17.62
C THR A 176 3.97 -16.05 18.90
N GLY A 177 3.94 -14.73 19.11
CA GLY A 177 4.40 -14.10 20.35
C GLY A 177 3.52 -14.41 21.56
N VAL A 178 2.19 -14.39 21.39
CA VAL A 178 1.21 -14.82 22.42
C VAL A 178 1.48 -16.26 22.82
N LEU A 179 1.64 -17.15 21.84
CA LEU A 179 1.90 -18.56 22.08
C LEU A 179 3.16 -18.73 22.93
N MET A 180 4.27 -18.10 22.55
CA MET A 180 5.50 -18.19 23.35
C MET A 180 5.27 -17.73 24.80
N LEU A 181 4.63 -16.57 24.98
CA LEU A 181 4.43 -15.98 26.30
C LEU A 181 3.58 -16.84 27.24
N VAL A 182 2.47 -17.40 26.73
CA VAL A 182 1.60 -18.30 27.50
C VAL A 182 2.39 -19.49 28.06
N TYR A 183 3.32 -20.03 27.27
CA TYR A 183 4.09 -21.19 27.69
C TYR A 183 5.25 -20.85 28.63
N LEU A 184 5.87 -19.67 28.46
CA LEU A 184 6.79 -19.14 29.47
C LEU A 184 6.09 -18.93 30.82
N GLU A 185 4.86 -18.39 30.81
CA GLU A 185 4.06 -18.20 32.02
C GLU A 185 3.67 -19.55 32.66
N GLN A 186 3.24 -20.54 31.86
CA GLN A 186 2.93 -21.89 32.35
C GLN A 186 4.16 -22.59 32.94
N ALA A 187 5.32 -22.51 32.28
CA ALA A 187 6.56 -23.13 32.79
C ALA A 187 7.00 -22.48 34.11
N CYS A 188 6.99 -21.14 34.19
CA CYS A 188 7.30 -20.44 35.44
C CYS A 188 6.29 -20.76 36.54
N LYS A 189 4.99 -20.83 36.22
CA LYS A 189 3.96 -21.17 37.20
C LYS A 189 4.12 -22.58 37.77
N ARG A 190 4.42 -23.59 36.92
CA ARG A 190 4.74 -24.95 37.39
C ARG A 190 5.93 -24.96 38.36
N TRP A 191 7.03 -24.29 37.98
CA TRP A 191 8.23 -24.23 38.80
C TRP A 191 7.98 -23.51 40.14
N GLN A 192 7.10 -22.51 40.14
CA GLN A 192 6.69 -21.81 41.36
C GLN A 192 5.83 -22.69 42.27
N GLU A 193 4.87 -23.43 41.71
CA GLU A 193 4.04 -24.40 42.44
C GLU A 193 4.87 -25.56 43.02
N GLU A 194 5.95 -25.94 42.34
CA GLU A 194 6.92 -26.95 42.80
C GLU A 194 7.96 -26.41 43.80
N GLY A 195 7.92 -25.11 44.14
CA GLY A 195 8.86 -24.48 45.08
C GLY A 195 10.31 -24.38 44.58
N LYS A 196 10.54 -24.55 43.27
CA LYS A 196 11.87 -24.55 42.64
C LYS A 196 12.35 -23.17 42.21
N LEU A 197 11.53 -22.13 42.36
CA LEU A 197 11.73 -20.81 41.76
C LEU A 197 12.28 -19.80 42.77
N ASN A 198 13.49 -20.04 43.27
CA ASN A 198 14.10 -19.23 44.34
C ASN A 198 15.30 -18.39 43.86
N THR A 199 15.94 -18.79 42.75
CA THR A 199 17.15 -18.15 42.24
C THR A 199 16.94 -17.63 40.82
N PRO A 200 17.63 -16.56 40.37
CA PRO A 200 17.63 -16.14 38.97
C PRO A 200 18.05 -17.25 37.99
N ARG A 201 18.88 -18.20 38.42
CA ARG A 201 19.25 -19.40 37.64
C ARG A 201 18.08 -20.37 37.45
N ASP A 202 17.19 -20.46 38.43
CA ASP A 202 16.01 -21.31 38.36
C ASP A 202 14.97 -20.71 37.41
N LEU A 203 14.81 -19.38 37.43
CA LEU A 203 14.00 -18.65 36.45
C LEU A 203 14.51 -18.87 35.01
N MET A 204 15.83 -18.79 34.79
CA MET A 204 16.41 -19.07 33.48
C MET A 204 16.12 -20.50 33.04
N SER A 205 16.27 -21.48 33.93
CA SER A 205 16.01 -22.89 33.64
C SER A 205 14.55 -23.14 33.27
N ALA A 206 13.61 -22.53 34.00
CA ALA A 206 12.17 -22.60 33.71
C ALA A 206 11.83 -21.99 32.35
N ILE A 207 12.43 -20.85 32.01
CA ILE A 207 12.24 -20.18 30.72
C ILE A 207 12.81 -21.01 29.57
N VAL A 208 13.99 -21.61 29.74
CA VAL A 208 14.60 -22.48 28.73
C VAL A 208 13.74 -23.73 28.50
N GLU A 209 13.22 -24.34 29.57
CA GLU A 209 12.29 -25.47 29.47
C GLU A 209 11.02 -25.07 28.70
N GLY A 210 10.38 -23.96 29.10
CA GLY A 210 9.19 -23.44 28.45
C GLY A 210 9.42 -23.10 26.98
N ALA A 211 10.53 -22.46 26.64
CA ALA A 211 10.90 -22.13 25.26
C ALA A 211 11.19 -23.38 24.42
N ALA A 212 11.88 -24.38 24.99
CA ALA A 212 12.21 -25.63 24.30
C ALA A 212 10.96 -26.43 23.90
N GLU A 213 9.94 -26.49 24.78
CA GLU A 213 8.67 -27.13 24.46
C GLU A 213 7.95 -26.47 23.27
N ARG A 214 8.25 -25.20 22.96
CA ARG A 214 7.58 -24.43 21.89
C ARG A 214 8.24 -24.47 20.54
N VAL A 215 9.48 -24.95 20.45
CA VAL A 215 10.20 -25.01 19.17
C VAL A 215 9.38 -25.78 18.14
N ARG A 216 8.83 -26.95 18.50
CA ARG A 216 8.06 -27.78 17.55
C ARG A 216 6.77 -27.12 17.06
N PRO A 217 5.86 -26.61 17.93
CA PRO A 217 4.67 -25.87 17.48
C PRO A 217 4.99 -24.63 16.63
N ILE A 218 5.95 -23.79 17.04
CA ILE A 218 6.29 -22.56 16.32
C ILE A 218 6.84 -22.89 14.93
N MET A 219 7.75 -23.87 14.85
CA MET A 219 8.30 -24.32 13.57
C MET A 219 7.22 -24.92 12.66
N MET A 220 6.23 -25.63 13.21
CA MET A 220 5.11 -26.16 12.42
C MET A 220 4.30 -25.03 11.76
N THR A 221 3.89 -24.02 12.53
CA THR A 221 3.10 -22.89 12.02
C THR A 221 3.89 -22.11 10.97
N VAL A 222 5.14 -21.75 11.28
CA VAL A 222 5.95 -20.96 10.35
C VAL A 222 6.24 -21.73 9.07
N THR A 223 6.59 -23.01 9.18
CA THR A 223 6.85 -23.84 7.99
C THR A 223 5.59 -23.97 7.14
N SER A 224 4.41 -24.19 7.75
CA SER A 224 3.14 -24.27 7.03
C SER A 224 2.80 -22.96 6.31
N THR A 225 2.92 -21.83 6.99
CA THR A 225 2.67 -20.51 6.41
C THR A 225 3.64 -20.20 5.27
N VAL A 226 4.94 -20.44 5.47
CA VAL A 226 5.96 -20.22 4.42
C VAL A 226 5.72 -21.16 3.25
N ALA A 227 5.49 -22.46 3.49
CA ALA A 227 5.21 -23.43 2.43
C ALA A 227 3.92 -23.11 1.64
N GLY A 228 2.90 -22.55 2.29
CA GLY A 228 1.66 -22.11 1.64
C GLY A 228 1.82 -20.82 0.82
N LEU A 229 2.70 -19.91 1.25
CA LEU A 229 2.91 -18.62 0.59
C LEU A 229 4.00 -18.67 -0.50
N LEU A 230 4.96 -19.58 -0.41
CA LEU A 230 6.03 -19.74 -1.40
C LEU A 230 5.51 -19.93 -2.84
N PRO A 231 4.51 -20.80 -3.11
CA PRO A 231 3.95 -20.94 -4.45
C PRO A 231 3.28 -19.67 -4.96
N ILE A 232 2.68 -18.88 -4.08
CA ILE A 232 2.06 -17.59 -4.44
C ILE A 232 3.15 -16.58 -4.81
N MET A 233 4.28 -16.60 -4.10
CA MET A 233 5.42 -15.72 -4.34
C MET A 233 6.19 -16.05 -5.63
N TRP A 234 6.22 -17.31 -6.08
CA TRP A 234 6.82 -17.72 -7.36
C TRP A 234 5.81 -17.97 -8.49
N GLY A 235 4.52 -17.77 -8.23
CA GLY A 235 3.47 -18.01 -9.21
C GLY A 235 3.60 -17.06 -10.39
N VAL A 236 3.53 -17.60 -11.61
CA VAL A 236 3.44 -16.84 -12.86
C VAL A 236 2.02 -16.90 -13.40
N GLY A 237 1.45 -15.77 -13.83
CA GLY A 237 0.13 -15.75 -14.44
C GLY A 237 -0.64 -14.46 -14.17
N THR A 238 -1.91 -14.43 -14.55
CA THR A 238 -2.74 -13.25 -14.37
C THR A 238 -2.96 -12.94 -12.89
N GLY A 239 -2.54 -11.75 -12.46
CA GLY A 239 -2.68 -11.29 -11.07
C GLY A 239 -1.54 -11.72 -10.14
N SER A 240 -0.51 -12.43 -10.64
CA SER A 240 0.66 -12.80 -9.83
C SER A 240 1.34 -11.57 -9.23
N ASP A 241 1.48 -10.49 -9.99
CA ASP A 241 2.24 -9.31 -9.56
C ASP A 241 1.70 -8.68 -8.28
N VAL A 242 0.38 -8.73 -8.08
CA VAL A 242 -0.25 -8.24 -6.85
C VAL A 242 -0.08 -9.25 -5.72
N MET A 243 -0.28 -10.53 -6.00
CA MET A 243 -0.23 -11.58 -4.99
C MET A 243 1.19 -11.81 -4.43
N GLN A 244 2.21 -11.74 -5.28
CA GLN A 244 3.62 -11.82 -4.88
C GLN A 244 3.99 -10.69 -3.91
N ARG A 245 3.53 -9.46 -4.19
CA ARG A 245 3.74 -8.27 -3.35
C ARG A 245 3.01 -8.35 -2.00
N ILE A 246 1.89 -9.08 -1.90
CA ILE A 246 1.20 -9.35 -0.63
C ILE A 246 1.95 -10.43 0.17
N ALA A 247 2.42 -11.48 -0.50
CA ALA A 247 3.03 -12.65 0.15
C ALA A 247 4.47 -12.40 0.64
N ALA A 248 5.27 -11.63 -0.10
CA ALA A 248 6.68 -11.43 0.22
C ALA A 248 6.94 -10.86 1.64
N PRO A 249 6.26 -9.79 2.10
CA PRO A 249 6.42 -9.31 3.46
C PRO A 249 6.15 -10.38 4.52
N MET A 250 5.13 -11.22 4.30
CA MET A 250 4.76 -12.29 5.23
C MET A 250 5.85 -13.37 5.27
N VAL A 251 6.36 -13.84 4.12
CA VAL A 251 7.40 -14.87 4.07
C VAL A 251 8.69 -14.39 4.75
N GLY A 252 9.17 -13.20 4.39
CA GLY A 252 10.39 -12.62 4.96
C GLY A 252 10.23 -12.32 6.45
N GLY A 253 9.07 -11.78 6.83
CA GLY A 253 8.76 -11.47 8.21
C GLY A 253 8.70 -12.71 9.08
N MET A 254 8.08 -13.78 8.61
CA MET A 254 7.99 -15.05 9.34
C MET A 254 9.36 -15.70 9.58
N ALA A 255 10.28 -15.61 8.62
CA ALA A 255 11.65 -16.09 8.81
C ALA A 255 12.36 -15.35 9.95
N SER A 256 12.25 -14.02 9.98
CA SER A 256 12.81 -13.21 11.07
C SER A 256 12.08 -13.43 12.40
N ALA A 257 10.75 -13.59 12.35
CA ALA A 257 9.89 -13.76 13.52
C ALA A 257 10.23 -15.03 14.30
N ILE A 258 10.70 -16.12 13.66
CA ILE A 258 11.16 -17.32 14.38
C ILE A 258 12.30 -16.96 15.34
N ILE A 259 13.36 -16.37 14.78
CA ILE A 259 14.57 -16.05 15.55
C ILE A 259 14.21 -15.08 16.67
N LEU A 260 13.41 -14.09 16.34
CA LEU A 260 13.04 -13.02 17.26
C LEU A 260 12.08 -13.53 18.36
N THR A 261 11.14 -14.41 18.05
CA THR A 261 10.21 -14.99 19.03
C THR A 261 10.91 -15.99 19.96
N LEU A 262 11.82 -16.83 19.42
CA LEU A 262 12.54 -17.83 20.21
C LEU A 262 13.64 -17.25 21.09
N VAL A 263 14.16 -16.06 20.76
CA VAL A 263 15.27 -15.43 21.49
C VAL A 263 14.81 -14.19 22.25
N VAL A 264 14.18 -13.23 21.57
CA VAL A 264 13.88 -11.92 22.17
C VAL A 264 12.80 -12.03 23.24
N ILE A 265 11.71 -12.77 23.00
CA ILE A 265 10.63 -12.88 23.97
C ILE A 265 11.11 -13.53 25.29
N PRO A 266 11.81 -14.69 25.28
CA PRO A 266 12.36 -15.27 26.51
C PRO A 266 13.32 -14.34 27.25
N VAL A 267 14.20 -13.63 26.53
CA VAL A 267 15.17 -12.71 27.14
C VAL A 267 14.47 -11.52 27.79
N VAL A 268 13.53 -10.88 27.08
CA VAL A 268 12.77 -9.73 27.62
C VAL A 268 11.91 -10.17 28.80
N TYR A 269 11.28 -11.34 28.71
CA TYR A 269 10.50 -11.91 29.81
C TYR A 269 11.39 -12.20 31.04
N PHE A 270 12.58 -12.77 30.85
CA PHE A 270 13.55 -12.99 31.92
C PHE A 270 13.97 -11.67 32.59
N MET A 271 14.30 -10.63 31.81
CA MET A 271 14.70 -9.33 32.35
C MET A 271 13.59 -8.70 33.22
N LEU A 272 12.34 -8.81 32.80
CA LEU A 272 11.21 -8.25 33.54
C LEU A 272 10.90 -9.03 34.82
N LYS A 273 10.92 -10.37 34.76
CA LYS A 273 10.66 -11.23 35.93
C LYS A 273 11.82 -11.26 36.92
N SER A 274 13.06 -11.20 36.46
CA SER A 274 14.23 -11.07 37.34
C SER A 274 14.24 -9.72 38.07
N GLY A 275 13.83 -8.63 37.41
CA GLY A 275 13.63 -7.34 38.07
C GLY A 275 12.60 -7.38 39.19
N ALA A 276 11.49 -8.11 39.00
CA ALA A 276 10.46 -8.28 40.02
C ALA A 276 10.91 -9.13 41.23
N LEU A 277 11.72 -10.17 40.99
CA LEU A 277 12.28 -11.01 42.07
C LEU A 277 13.29 -10.27 42.96
N VAL A 278 13.97 -9.25 42.44
CA VAL A 278 14.95 -8.44 43.19
C VAL A 278 14.28 -7.34 44.04
N THR A 279 13.03 -6.98 43.73
CA THR A 279 12.28 -5.94 44.47
C THR A 279 11.47 -6.47 45.67
N ASP A 280 11.34 -7.79 45.81
CA ASP A 280 10.61 -8.44 46.93
C ASP A 280 11.54 -8.91 48.08
N ASP A 281 12.85 -8.63 48.00
CA ASP A 281 13.85 -8.75 49.09
C ASP A 281 14.20 -7.36 49.66
#